data_AF-A0A2Z2KKK5-F1
#
_entry.id   AF-A0A2Z2KKK5-F1
#
_cell.length_a   1.000
_cell.length_b   1.000
_cell.length_c   1.000
_cell.angle_alpha   90.00
_cell.angle_beta   90.00
_cell.angle_gamma   90.00
#
_symmetry.space_group_name_H-M   'P 1'
#
loop_
_entity.id
_entity.type
_entity.pdbx_description
1 polymer ?
#
loop_
_entity_poly.entity_id
_entity_poly.type
_entity_poly.pdbx_seq_one_letter_code
_entity_poly.pdbx_strand_id
1 'polypeptide(L)'
;MKGNSLRAKTIAVLIISVLFMIGIFVPVLVNYILDGKLTWSLFSLGAIVMAWVTLVPVIIASKHKALFGLLGLSLTLLPFLYLTDYLAPYENWFENLAWPLVMIILPALWLIVLFAELVKASLNLKFAFVLIVLAALMVGIDYTVSEFLNEPVDQPMLLLKPAVAVVGALLLVIAQLLRRNMRSAQ
;
A
#
# COMPACT_ATOMS: atom_id res chain seq x y z
N MET A 1 16.65 28.16 10.07
CA MET A 1 15.49 27.50 9.38
C MET A 1 15.30 26.01 9.71
N LYS A 2 16.35 25.21 10.00
CA LYS A 2 16.24 23.76 10.33
C LYS A 2 15.45 23.44 11.63
N GLY A 3 15.44 24.35 12.61
CA GLY A 3 14.74 24.15 13.89
C GLY A 3 13.20 24.19 13.79
N ASN A 4 12.65 25.00 12.90
CA ASN A 4 11.20 25.13 12.75
C ASN A 4 10.58 23.88 12.08
N SER A 5 11.28 23.24 11.14
CA SER A 5 10.79 22.04 10.48
C SER A 5 10.81 20.81 11.38
N LEU A 6 11.79 20.69 12.28
CA LEU A 6 11.83 19.63 13.29
C LEU A 6 10.68 19.79 14.29
N ARG A 7 10.47 21.01 14.82
CA ARG A 7 9.33 21.31 15.71
C ARG A 7 7.99 20.99 15.04
N ALA A 8 7.79 21.39 13.78
CA ALA A 8 6.57 21.10 13.04
C ALA A 8 6.33 19.58 12.89
N LYS A 9 7.37 18.79 12.59
CA LYS A 9 7.27 17.32 12.54
C LYS A 9 6.90 16.71 13.89
N THR A 10 7.51 17.17 14.97
CA THR A 10 7.19 16.72 16.33
C THR A 10 5.73 17.01 16.68
N ILE A 11 5.26 18.24 16.40
CA ILE A 11 3.86 18.62 16.61
C ILE A 11 2.92 17.74 15.79
N ALA A 12 3.24 17.48 14.51
CA ALA A 12 2.44 16.62 13.66
C ALA A 12 2.34 15.17 14.20
N VAL A 13 3.46 14.59 14.65
CA VAL A 13 3.49 13.25 15.26
C VAL A 13 2.67 13.22 16.55
N LEU A 14 2.78 14.25 17.39
CA LEU A 14 1.98 14.35 18.63
C LEU A 14 0.48 14.43 18.32
N ILE A 15 0.06 15.30 17.40
CA ILE A 15 -1.34 15.44 17.00
C ILE A 15 -1.89 14.11 16.46
N ILE A 16 -1.17 13.47 15.53
CA ILE A 16 -1.59 12.18 14.97
C ILE A 16 -1.67 11.10 16.05
N SER A 17 -0.69 11.04 16.96
CA SER A 17 -0.69 10.04 18.03
C SER A 17 -1.86 10.24 18.99
N VAL A 18 -2.20 11.48 19.34
CA VAL A 18 -3.36 11.79 20.19
C VAL A 18 -4.67 11.44 19.48
N LEU A 19 -4.82 11.80 18.20
CA LEU A 19 -5.99 11.45 17.40
C LEU A 19 -6.18 9.93 17.33
N PHE A 20 -5.09 9.19 17.14
CA PHE A 20 -5.10 7.73 17.10
C PHE A 20 -5.41 7.11 18.47
N MET A 21 -4.87 7.67 19.58
CA MET A 21 -5.24 7.22 20.93
C MET A 21 -6.74 7.39 21.18
N ILE A 22 -7.33 8.53 20.77
CA ILE A 22 -8.79 8.74 20.88
C ILE A 22 -9.54 7.72 20.02
N GLY A 23 -9.07 7.49 18.78
CA GLY A 23 -9.64 6.51 17.85
C GLY A 23 -9.58 5.06 18.36
N ILE A 24 -8.63 4.72 19.24
CA ILE A 24 -8.60 3.42 19.94
C ILE A 24 -9.50 3.45 21.17
N PHE A 25 -9.42 4.52 21.96
CA PHE A 25 -10.08 4.61 23.25
C PHE A 25 -11.60 4.52 23.15
N VAL A 26 -12.20 5.25 22.19
CA VAL A 26 -13.66 5.31 22.06
C VAL A 26 -14.26 3.93 21.69
N PRO A 27 -13.81 3.23 20.63
CA PRO A 27 -14.32 1.89 20.31
C PRO A 27 -14.08 0.87 21.43
N VAL A 28 -12.91 0.90 22.07
CA VAL A 28 -12.58 -0.01 23.17
C VAL A 28 -13.52 0.18 24.36
N LEU A 29 -13.77 1.43 24.76
CA LEU A 29 -14.67 1.75 25.86
C LEU A 29 -16.10 1.31 25.56
N VAL A 30 -16.62 1.64 24.37
CA VAL A 30 -17.99 1.26 23.96
C VAL A 30 -18.13 -0.25 23.89
N ASN A 31 -17.17 -0.95 23.27
CA ASN A 31 -17.20 -2.41 23.18
C ASN A 31 -17.19 -3.06 24.57
N TYR A 32 -16.35 -2.56 25.48
CA TYR A 32 -16.29 -3.08 26.84
C TYR A 32 -17.60 -2.83 27.62
N ILE A 33 -18.21 -1.65 27.48
CA ILE A 33 -19.48 -1.34 28.14
C ILE A 33 -20.62 -2.22 27.62
N LEU A 34 -20.69 -2.46 26.31
CA LEU A 34 -21.78 -3.22 25.69
C LEU A 34 -21.62 -4.73 25.90
N ASP A 35 -20.41 -5.26 25.70
CA ASP A 35 -20.19 -6.71 25.61
C ASP A 35 -19.46 -7.28 26.84
N GLY A 36 -18.96 -6.43 27.75
CA GLY A 36 -18.16 -6.84 28.91
C GLY A 36 -16.78 -7.42 28.57
N LYS A 37 -16.40 -7.42 27.29
CA LYS A 37 -15.14 -7.95 26.76
C LYS A 37 -14.75 -7.22 25.48
N LEU A 38 -13.49 -7.37 25.05
CA LEU A 38 -12.98 -6.78 23.82
C LEU A 38 -13.13 -7.76 22.66
N THR A 39 -13.99 -7.44 21.70
CA THR A 39 -14.26 -8.23 20.49
C THR A 39 -14.00 -7.38 19.25
N TRP A 40 -14.99 -6.61 18.80
CA TRP A 40 -14.93 -5.84 17.55
C TRP A 40 -14.07 -4.58 17.66
N SER A 41 -13.81 -4.07 18.88
CA SER A 41 -12.88 -2.95 19.06
C SER A 41 -11.42 -3.30 18.71
N LEU A 42 -11.08 -4.59 18.71
CA LEU A 42 -9.74 -5.07 18.33
C LEU A 42 -9.44 -4.83 16.84
N PHE A 43 -10.47 -4.79 15.97
CA PHE A 43 -10.30 -4.35 14.56
C PHE A 43 -9.82 -2.90 14.51
N SER A 44 -10.48 -2.01 15.25
CA SER A 44 -10.10 -0.60 15.31
C SER A 44 -8.71 -0.41 15.90
N LEU A 45 -8.39 -1.13 16.98
CA LEU A 45 -7.06 -1.10 17.60
C LEU A 45 -5.98 -1.55 16.61
N GLY A 46 -6.16 -2.72 15.98
CA GLY A 46 -5.19 -3.26 15.01
C GLY A 46 -4.97 -2.32 13.81
N ALA A 47 -6.04 -1.77 13.25
CA ALA A 47 -5.97 -0.86 12.10
C ALA A 47 -5.23 0.44 12.46
N ILE A 48 -5.48 0.99 13.65
CA ILE A 48 -4.82 2.21 14.11
C ILE A 48 -3.34 1.96 14.41
N VAL A 49 -3.00 0.82 15.04
CA VAL A 49 -1.60 0.44 15.27
C VAL A 49 -0.85 0.29 13.95
N MET A 50 -1.43 -0.42 12.97
CA MET A 50 -0.90 -0.52 11.60
C MET A 50 -0.67 0.86 10.97
N ALA A 51 -1.67 1.74 11.02
CA ALA A 51 -1.58 3.08 10.46
C ALA A 51 -0.49 3.91 11.15
N TRP A 52 -0.38 3.83 12.49
CA TRP A 52 0.62 4.57 13.25
C TRP A 52 2.05 4.12 12.91
N VAL A 53 2.29 2.81 12.92
CA VAL A 53 3.60 2.21 12.58
C VAL A 53 4.00 2.53 11.15
N THR A 54 3.03 2.65 10.24
CA THR A 54 3.28 3.00 8.84
C THR A 54 3.53 4.52 8.66
N LEU A 55 2.72 5.38 9.29
CA LEU A 55 2.74 6.84 9.05
C LEU A 55 3.82 7.57 9.84
N VAL A 56 4.09 7.20 11.09
CA VAL A 56 5.03 7.95 11.93
C VAL A 56 6.45 7.95 11.34
N PRO A 57 7.02 6.81 10.88
CA PRO A 57 8.31 6.82 10.22
C PRO A 57 8.36 7.71 8.98
N VAL A 58 7.28 7.76 8.19
CA VAL A 58 7.15 8.61 6.99
C VAL A 58 7.22 10.10 7.32
N ILE A 59 6.60 10.52 8.43
CA ILE A 59 6.59 11.92 8.88
C ILE A 59 7.96 12.34 9.41
N ILE A 60 8.58 11.47 10.21
CA ILE A 60 9.89 11.73 10.82
C ILE A 60 10.98 11.74 9.74
N ALA A 61 10.95 10.79 8.80
CA ALA A 61 11.94 10.64 7.76
C ALA A 61 12.10 11.93 6.92
N SER A 62 13.34 12.33 6.66
CA SER A 62 13.65 13.44 5.75
C SER A 62 13.83 12.99 4.30
N LYS A 63 14.17 11.72 4.08
CA LYS A 63 14.45 11.10 2.78
C LYS A 63 13.91 9.66 2.80
N HIS A 64 13.70 9.08 1.61
CA HIS A 64 13.23 7.70 1.44
C HIS A 64 11.94 7.41 2.23
N LYS A 65 11.04 8.39 2.27
CA LYS A 65 9.80 8.30 3.04
C LYS A 65 8.96 7.10 2.63
N ALA A 66 8.89 6.82 1.33
CA ALA A 66 8.16 5.68 0.79
C ALA A 66 8.74 4.34 1.29
N LEU A 67 10.07 4.24 1.43
CA LEU A 67 10.75 3.06 1.96
C LEU A 67 10.35 2.78 3.42
N PHE A 68 10.39 3.81 4.26
CA PHE A 68 10.02 3.66 5.68
C PHE A 68 8.52 3.35 5.86
N GLY A 69 7.66 3.95 5.05
CA GLY A 69 6.23 3.59 5.02
C GLY A 69 6.02 2.14 4.62
N LEU A 70 6.69 1.69 3.55
CA LEU A 70 6.56 0.33 3.07
C LEU A 70 7.12 -0.71 4.05
N LEU A 71 8.18 -0.37 4.80
CA LEU A 71 8.68 -1.19 5.91
C LEU A 71 7.62 -1.35 7.01
N GLY A 72 7.03 -0.23 7.45
CA GLY A 72 5.97 -0.24 8.46
C GLY A 72 4.75 -1.06 8.02
N LEU A 73 4.34 -0.90 6.76
CA LEU A 73 3.26 -1.67 6.16
C LEU A 73 3.62 -3.16 6.11
N SER A 74 4.82 -3.51 5.63
CA SER A 74 5.27 -4.91 5.53
C SER A 74 5.29 -5.61 6.89
N LEU A 75 5.71 -4.89 7.94
CA LEU A 75 5.77 -5.42 9.31
C LEU A 75 4.38 -5.66 9.92
N THR A 76 3.40 -4.83 9.56
CA THR A 76 2.09 -4.82 10.22
C THR A 76 0.97 -5.48 9.40
N LEU A 77 1.14 -5.62 8.08
CA LEU A 77 0.12 -6.16 7.16
C LEU A 77 -0.32 -7.57 7.52
N LEU A 78 0.63 -8.50 7.61
CA LEU A 78 0.31 -9.89 7.94
C LEU A 78 -0.27 -10.06 9.35
N PRO A 79 0.33 -9.48 10.42
CA PRO A 79 -0.26 -9.55 11.75
C PRO A 79 -1.68 -9.01 11.83
N PHE A 80 -1.98 -7.91 11.12
CA PHE A 80 -3.31 -7.34 11.11
C PHE A 80 -4.31 -8.22 10.36
N LEU A 81 -3.95 -8.71 9.16
CA LEU A 81 -4.81 -9.63 8.42
C LEU A 81 -5.09 -10.92 9.21
N TYR A 82 -4.08 -11.45 9.89
CA TYR A 82 -4.25 -12.62 10.75
C TYR A 82 -5.14 -12.31 11.97
N LEU A 83 -4.98 -11.14 12.59
CA LEU A 83 -5.89 -10.68 13.63
C LEU A 83 -7.33 -10.61 13.12
N THR A 84 -7.55 -10.11 11.90
CA THR A 84 -8.90 -10.03 11.33
C THR A 84 -9.51 -11.40 11.10
N ASP A 85 -8.73 -12.38 10.64
CA ASP A 85 -9.18 -13.76 10.48
C ASP A 85 -9.48 -14.44 11.82
N TYR A 86 -8.63 -14.21 12.83
CA TYR A 86 -8.88 -14.72 14.18
C TYR A 86 -10.18 -14.18 14.80
N LEU A 87 -10.50 -12.91 14.58
CA LEU A 87 -11.68 -12.26 15.15
C LEU A 87 -12.96 -12.53 14.38
N ALA A 88 -12.87 -12.70 13.05
CA ALA A 88 -13.98 -13.01 12.18
C ALA A 88 -13.56 -14.06 11.14
N PRO A 89 -13.45 -15.34 11.54
CA PRO A 89 -13.07 -16.41 10.63
C PRO A 89 -14.13 -16.58 9.54
N TYR A 90 -13.70 -16.64 8.28
CA TYR A 90 -14.59 -16.86 7.14
C TYR A 90 -13.91 -17.70 6.06
N GLU A 91 -14.36 -18.94 5.84
CA GLU A 91 -13.96 -19.79 4.71
C GLU A 91 -12.44 -19.84 4.42
N ASN A 92 -11.61 -19.77 5.45
CA ASN A 92 -10.13 -19.71 5.32
C ASN A 92 -9.66 -18.58 4.37
N TRP A 93 -10.38 -17.46 4.31
CA TRP A 93 -10.06 -16.32 3.44
C TRP A 93 -8.63 -15.81 3.66
N PHE A 94 -8.09 -15.93 4.87
CA PHE A 94 -6.70 -15.56 5.13
C PHE A 94 -5.72 -16.41 4.30
N GLU A 95 -5.86 -17.73 4.32
CA GLU A 95 -4.96 -18.66 3.65
C GLU A 95 -5.18 -18.68 2.13
N ASN A 96 -6.44 -18.65 1.69
CA ASN A 96 -6.80 -18.83 0.29
C ASN A 96 -6.85 -17.51 -0.51
N LEU A 97 -6.95 -16.35 0.15
CA LEU A 97 -7.05 -15.05 -0.52
C LEU A 97 -6.00 -14.06 0.00
N ALA A 98 -6.00 -13.76 1.30
CA ALA A 98 -5.18 -12.69 1.84
C ALA A 98 -3.67 -12.98 1.70
N TRP A 99 -3.24 -14.18 2.07
CA TRP A 99 -1.85 -14.61 2.02
C TRP A 99 -1.28 -14.59 0.59
N PRO A 100 -1.92 -15.23 -0.42
CA PRO A 100 -1.48 -15.15 -1.80
C PRO A 100 -1.43 -13.70 -2.33
N LEU A 101 -2.43 -12.88 -2.01
CA LEU A 101 -2.43 -11.47 -2.41
C LEU A 101 -1.27 -10.68 -1.80
N VAL A 102 -0.95 -10.88 -0.52
CA VAL A 102 0.20 -10.24 0.12
C VAL A 102 1.51 -10.66 -0.56
N MET A 103 1.64 -11.94 -0.89
CA MET A 103 2.83 -12.48 -1.56
C MET A 103 3.03 -11.96 -2.99
N ILE A 104 1.98 -11.46 -3.64
CA ILE A 104 2.06 -10.86 -4.98
C ILE A 104 2.21 -9.33 -4.88
N ILE A 105 1.37 -8.68 -4.08
CA ILE A 105 1.28 -7.21 -4.01
C ILE A 105 2.49 -6.61 -3.29
N LEU A 106 2.89 -7.18 -2.14
CA LEU A 106 3.94 -6.58 -1.32
C LEU A 106 5.30 -6.55 -2.03
N PRO A 107 5.76 -7.64 -2.69
CA PRO A 107 7.01 -7.60 -3.47
C PRO A 107 6.94 -6.62 -4.65
N ALA A 108 5.79 -6.51 -5.33
CA ALA A 108 5.63 -5.55 -6.41
C ALA A 108 5.72 -4.09 -5.92
N LEU A 109 5.13 -3.77 -4.76
CA LEU A 109 5.29 -2.46 -4.13
C LEU A 109 6.76 -2.19 -3.77
N TRP A 110 7.48 -3.18 -3.25
CA TRP A 110 8.91 -3.09 -2.99
C TRP A 110 9.71 -2.80 -4.25
N LEU A 111 9.44 -3.52 -5.34
CA LEU A 111 10.06 -3.33 -6.63
C LEU A 111 9.81 -1.91 -7.18
N ILE A 112 8.59 -1.39 -7.05
CA ILE A 112 8.26 -0.01 -7.43
C ILE A 112 9.05 1.02 -6.61
N VAL A 113 9.02 0.91 -5.28
CA VAL A 113 9.66 1.88 -4.38
C VAL A 113 11.17 1.85 -4.54
N LEU A 114 11.78 0.66 -4.60
CA LEU A 114 13.22 0.50 -4.80
C LEU A 114 13.65 1.06 -6.17
N PHE A 115 12.92 0.76 -7.24
CA PHE A 115 13.21 1.34 -8.55
C PHE A 115 13.14 2.88 -8.52
N ALA A 116 12.08 3.43 -7.90
CA ALA A 116 11.89 4.87 -7.82
C ALA A 116 12.98 5.59 -7.01
N GLU A 117 13.49 4.98 -5.94
CA GLU A 117 14.48 5.55 -5.04
C GLU A 117 15.93 5.32 -5.50
N LEU A 118 16.23 4.16 -6.11
CA LEU A 118 17.59 3.77 -6.50
C LEU A 118 17.92 4.19 -7.94
N VAL A 119 16.96 4.20 -8.85
CA VAL A 119 17.20 4.47 -10.27
C VAL A 119 17.06 5.96 -10.59
N LYS A 120 18.15 6.55 -11.09
CA LYS A 120 18.17 7.91 -11.65
C LYS A 120 17.51 7.93 -13.03
N ALA A 121 16.20 7.75 -13.05
CA ALA A 121 15.37 7.80 -14.24
C ALA A 121 14.59 9.12 -14.32
N SER A 122 14.16 9.50 -15.53
CA SER A 122 13.19 10.58 -15.70
C SER A 122 11.84 10.19 -15.09
N LEU A 123 11.02 11.18 -14.74
CA LEU A 123 9.72 10.95 -14.13
C LEU A 123 8.80 10.09 -15.02
N ASN A 124 8.81 10.32 -16.34
CA ASN A 124 8.03 9.54 -17.31
C ASN A 124 8.41 8.05 -17.29
N LEU A 125 9.71 7.73 -17.20
CA LEU A 125 10.16 6.35 -17.15
C LEU A 125 9.76 5.66 -15.84
N LYS A 126 9.79 6.38 -14.71
CA LYS A 126 9.31 5.86 -13.43
C LYS A 126 7.81 5.53 -13.48
N PHE A 127 7.00 6.41 -14.06
CA PHE A 127 5.58 6.14 -14.25
C PHE A 127 5.32 4.99 -15.22
N ALA A 128 6.04 4.92 -16.33
CA ALA A 128 5.93 3.79 -17.26
C ALA A 128 6.25 2.46 -16.58
N PHE A 129 7.30 2.42 -15.75
CA PHE A 129 7.65 1.25 -14.96
C PHE A 129 6.54 0.85 -13.97
N VAL A 130 5.99 1.82 -13.23
CA VAL A 130 4.85 1.58 -12.32
C VAL A 130 3.67 0.98 -13.08
N LEU A 131 3.32 1.52 -14.24
CA LEU A 131 2.21 1.01 -15.05
C LEU A 131 2.43 -0.44 -15.50
N ILE A 132 3.65 -0.80 -15.89
CA ILE A 132 3.99 -2.18 -16.28
C ILE A 132 3.85 -3.14 -15.08
N VAL A 133 4.34 -2.75 -13.91
CA VAL A 133 4.22 -3.56 -12.70
C VAL A 133 2.75 -3.70 -12.29
N LEU A 134 1.97 -2.62 -12.36
CA LEU A 134 0.53 -2.66 -12.09
C LEU A 134 -0.23 -3.54 -13.08
N ALA A 135 0.15 -3.54 -14.36
CA ALA A 135 -0.43 -4.43 -15.37
C ALA A 135 -0.24 -5.90 -14.98
N ALA A 136 0.97 -6.28 -14.57
CA ALA A 136 1.25 -7.64 -14.10
C ALA A 136 0.48 -7.98 -12.81
N LEU A 137 0.37 -7.02 -11.88
CA LEU A 137 -0.40 -7.20 -10.65
C LEU A 137 -1.88 -7.44 -10.90
N MET A 138 -2.50 -6.72 -11.85
CA MET A 138 -3.91 -6.90 -12.19
C MET A 138 -4.22 -8.35 -12.57
N VAL A 139 -3.37 -8.95 -13.39
CA VAL A 139 -3.50 -10.36 -13.80
C VAL A 139 -3.42 -11.27 -12.58
N GLY A 140 -2.39 -11.11 -11.74
CA GLY A 140 -2.21 -11.93 -10.54
C GLY A 140 -3.39 -11.83 -9.56
N ILE A 141 -3.90 -10.62 -9.32
CA ILE A 141 -5.05 -10.38 -8.44
C ILE A 141 -6.31 -11.05 -9.00
N ASP A 142 -6.61 -10.86 -10.29
CA ASP A 142 -7.81 -11.44 -10.90
C ASP A 142 -7.80 -12.98 -10.80
N TYR A 143 -6.66 -13.63 -11.04
CA TYR A 143 -6.54 -15.08 -10.83
C TYR A 143 -6.77 -15.51 -9.38
N THR A 144 -6.10 -14.87 -8.42
CA THR A 144 -6.24 -15.21 -7.00
C THR A 144 -7.67 -15.00 -6.50
N VAL A 145 -8.32 -13.92 -6.91
CA VAL A 145 -9.71 -13.62 -6.52
C VAL A 145 -10.67 -14.63 -7.15
N SER A 146 -10.52 -14.92 -8.44
CA SER A 146 -11.36 -15.92 -9.13
C SER A 146 -11.22 -17.31 -8.53
N GLU A 147 -10.00 -17.72 -8.14
CA GLU A 147 -9.77 -18.99 -7.46
C GLU A 147 -10.48 -19.04 -6.10
N PHE A 148 -10.39 -17.98 -5.30
CA PHE A 148 -11.09 -17.91 -4.02
C PHE A 148 -12.62 -17.95 -4.17
N LEU A 149 -13.16 -17.25 -5.16
CA LEU A 149 -14.60 -17.21 -5.44
C LEU A 149 -15.12 -18.47 -6.16
N ASN A 150 -14.23 -19.35 -6.62
CA ASN A 150 -14.57 -20.48 -7.50
C ASN A 150 -15.30 -20.04 -8.78
N GLU A 151 -14.98 -18.85 -9.29
CA GLU A 151 -15.58 -18.27 -10.49
C GLU A 151 -14.59 -18.31 -11.66
N PRO A 152 -15.07 -18.50 -12.91
CA PRO A 152 -14.19 -18.42 -14.06
C PRO A 152 -13.65 -16.99 -14.21
N VAL A 153 -12.35 -16.87 -14.50
CA VAL A 153 -11.73 -15.57 -14.76
C VAL A 153 -12.34 -14.95 -16.03
N ASP A 154 -12.82 -13.71 -15.91
CA ASP A 154 -13.36 -12.92 -17.01
C ASP A 154 -12.26 -12.56 -18.03
N GLN A 155 -12.08 -13.43 -19.02
CA GLN A 155 -10.99 -13.35 -20.01
C GLN A 155 -10.92 -12.00 -20.74
N PRO A 156 -12.02 -11.40 -21.23
CA PRO A 156 -11.99 -10.05 -21.78
C PRO A 156 -11.38 -9.01 -20.83
N MET A 157 -11.82 -8.98 -19.58
CA MET A 157 -11.38 -7.98 -18.62
C MET A 157 -9.94 -8.22 -18.15
N LEU A 158 -9.54 -9.49 -18.04
CA LEU A 158 -8.19 -9.93 -17.72
C LEU A 158 -7.16 -9.41 -18.73
N LEU A 159 -7.51 -9.34 -20.02
CA LEU A 159 -6.62 -8.83 -21.06
C LEU A 159 -6.72 -7.31 -21.22
N LEU A 160 -7.90 -6.75 -21.06
CA LEU A 160 -8.15 -5.32 -21.27
C LEU A 160 -7.42 -4.45 -20.24
N LYS A 161 -7.59 -4.75 -18.94
CA LYS A 161 -6.96 -4.02 -17.82
C LYS A 161 -5.44 -3.84 -17.99
N PRO A 162 -4.64 -4.92 -18.17
CA PRO A 162 -3.20 -4.79 -18.37
C PRO A 162 -2.84 -4.16 -19.71
N ALA A 163 -3.59 -4.41 -20.79
CA ALA A 163 -3.31 -3.82 -22.10
C ALA A 163 -3.37 -2.29 -22.05
N VAL A 164 -4.38 -1.72 -21.40
CA VAL A 164 -4.51 -0.26 -21.23
C VAL A 164 -3.31 0.32 -20.47
N ALA A 165 -2.88 -0.34 -19.39
CA ALA A 165 -1.72 0.09 -18.61
C ALA A 165 -0.42 0.03 -19.44
N VAL A 166 -0.22 -1.04 -20.22
CA VAL A 166 0.95 -1.20 -21.11
C VAL A 166 0.97 -0.12 -22.20
N VAL A 167 -0.15 0.16 -22.85
CA VAL A 167 -0.25 1.22 -23.86
C VAL A 167 0.10 2.58 -23.24
N GLY A 168 -0.43 2.89 -22.05
CA GLY A 168 -0.07 4.10 -21.32
C GLY A 168 1.44 4.20 -21.02
N ALA A 169 2.06 3.09 -20.62
CA ALA A 169 3.50 3.03 -20.38
C ALA A 169 4.31 3.33 -21.65
N LEU A 170 3.92 2.73 -22.79
CA LEU A 170 4.58 2.97 -24.09
C LEU A 170 4.49 4.43 -24.52
N LEU A 171 3.33 5.06 -24.36
CA LEU A 171 3.13 6.48 -24.69
C LEU A 171 4.06 7.39 -23.86
N LEU A 172 4.22 7.11 -22.57
CA LEU A 172 5.13 7.86 -21.69
C LEU A 172 6.59 7.72 -22.11
N VAL A 173 7.00 6.51 -22.52
CA VAL A 173 8.35 6.24 -23.03
C VAL A 173 8.58 6.97 -24.36
N ILE A 174 7.64 6.90 -25.30
CA ILE A 174 7.74 7.61 -26.59
C ILE A 174 7.81 9.13 -26.37
N ALA A 175 6.93 9.69 -25.54
CA ALA A 175 6.94 11.12 -25.19
C ALA A 175 8.28 11.55 -24.59
N GLN A 176 8.90 10.70 -23.76
CA GLN A 176 10.23 10.96 -23.22
C GLN A 176 11.32 10.94 -24.30
N LEU A 177 11.29 9.98 -25.23
CA LEU A 177 12.26 9.88 -26.32
C LEU A 177 12.17 11.10 -27.25
N LEU A 178 10.96 11.53 -27.61
CA LEU A 178 10.72 12.74 -28.40
C LEU A 178 11.25 13.99 -27.69
N ARG A 179 10.96 14.14 -26.39
CA ARG A 179 11.46 15.26 -25.59
C ARG A 179 12.99 15.29 -25.49
N ARG A 180 13.64 14.12 -25.44
CA ARG A 180 15.11 14.01 -25.47
C ARG A 180 15.67 14.43 -26.82
N ASN A 181 15.09 13.93 -27.92
CA ASN A 181 15.54 14.25 -29.28
C ASN A 181 15.46 15.75 -29.60
N MET A 182 14.37 16.42 -29.20
CA MET A 182 14.22 17.87 -29.40
C MET A 182 15.25 18.70 -28.62
N ARG A 183 15.74 18.20 -27.47
CA ARG A 183 16.77 18.89 -26.67
C ARG A 183 18.19 18.71 -27.23
N SER A 184 18.45 17.66 -28.00
CA SER A 184 19.74 17.45 -28.66
C SER A 184 19.88 18.18 -29.99
N ALA A 185 18.79 18.75 -30.51
CA ALA A 185 18.76 19.51 -31.77
C ALA A 185 18.86 21.04 -31.57
N GLN A 186 18.90 21.52 -30.33
CA GLN A 186 19.12 22.93 -29.94
C GLN A 186 20.52 23.09 -29.35
#